data_AF-A0AAV9IUN1-F1
#
_entry.id   AF-A0AAV9IUN1-F1
#
_cell.length_a   1.000
_cell.length_b   1.000
_cell.length_c   1.000
_cell.angle_alpha   90.00
_cell.angle_beta   90.00
_cell.angle_gamma   90.00
#
_symmetry.space_group_name_H-M   'P 1'
#
loop_
_entity.id
_entity.type
_entity.pdbx_description
1 polymer ?
#
loop_
_entity_poly.entity_id
_entity_poly.type
_entity_poly.pdbx_seq_one_letter_code
_entity_poly.pdbx_strand_id
1 'polypeptide(L)'
;MFIHSALYRRTHLASTHPVCRRVLVLSDKSFENSPALPTPPSYFPPVHRSTARWVCVQGCGACCRLAPVERPGLEEWLSTDELEQYHSMVLPDGWCRHFDQDARTCTIFERRPRFCRAEPAVFRDLYGVGEEDFDEFARECCMEQIVDVYGGVLSDEMIRFAQAIVRRDPSLRPEIENMLQQLAQEAVDEEER
;
A
#
# COMPACT_ATOMS: atom_id res chain seq x y z
N MET A 1 -17.84 -2.68 -41.36
CA MET A 1 -19.29 -2.94 -41.22
C MET A 1 -19.45 -3.79 -39.99
N PHE A 2 -19.97 -3.16 -38.93
CA PHE A 2 -20.26 -3.62 -37.56
C PHE A 2 -19.15 -4.07 -36.61
N ILE A 3 -19.22 -3.93 -35.28
CA ILE A 3 -19.59 -2.91 -34.25
C ILE A 3 -19.12 -3.59 -32.92
N HIS A 4 -18.54 -2.83 -31.96
CA HIS A 4 -18.32 -3.14 -30.52
C HIS A 4 -17.38 -4.30 -30.11
N SER A 5 -16.36 -4.00 -29.29
CA SER A 5 -16.51 -4.07 -27.82
C SER A 5 -15.25 -3.64 -27.06
N ALA A 6 -15.48 -2.89 -25.98
CA ALA A 6 -14.52 -2.25 -25.10
C ALA A 6 -13.79 -3.22 -24.15
N LEU A 7 -12.81 -3.97 -24.64
CA LEU A 7 -11.99 -4.90 -23.82
C LEU A 7 -10.48 -4.82 -24.12
N TYR A 8 -9.98 -3.66 -24.56
CA TYR A 8 -8.58 -3.47 -24.97
C TYR A 8 -7.70 -2.72 -23.94
N ARG A 9 -8.15 -2.52 -22.69
CA ARG A 9 -7.33 -1.88 -21.64
C ARG A 9 -7.48 -2.54 -20.28
N ARG A 10 -7.02 -3.79 -20.13
CA ARG A 10 -6.83 -4.35 -18.77
C ARG A 10 -5.85 -5.51 -18.63
N THR A 11 -4.96 -5.71 -19.60
CA THR A 11 -3.90 -6.72 -19.49
C THR A 11 -2.59 -6.13 -20.00
N HIS A 12 -1.53 -6.20 -19.18
CA HIS A 12 -0.12 -5.89 -19.49
C HIS A 12 0.49 -4.51 -19.12
N LEU A 13 0.12 -3.87 -18.01
CA LEU A 13 1.02 -2.85 -17.42
C LEU A 13 1.34 -2.99 -15.92
N ALA A 14 0.69 -3.90 -15.17
CA ALA A 14 0.88 -3.96 -13.72
C ALA A 14 1.52 -5.26 -13.17
N SER A 15 2.06 -6.15 -14.01
CA SER A 15 2.55 -7.48 -13.54
C SER A 15 4.07 -7.64 -13.48
N THR A 16 4.86 -6.59 -13.73
CA THR A 16 6.34 -6.71 -13.75
C THR A 16 7.08 -5.70 -12.86
N HIS A 17 6.38 -4.88 -12.07
CA HIS A 17 7.09 -3.93 -11.20
C HIS A 17 7.61 -4.66 -9.95
N PRO A 18 8.93 -4.67 -9.68
CA PRO A 18 9.56 -5.48 -8.63
C PRO A 18 9.26 -5.02 -7.18
N VAL A 19 8.39 -4.03 -7.00
CA VAL A 19 8.17 -3.35 -5.70
C VAL A 19 7.25 -4.16 -4.78
N CYS A 20 6.42 -5.06 -5.32
CA CYS A 20 5.36 -5.76 -4.56
C CYS A 20 5.57 -7.29 -4.52
N ARG A 21 6.79 -7.77 -4.25
CA ARG A 21 7.01 -9.22 -4.13
C ARG A 21 8.11 -9.61 -3.13
N ARG A 22 7.74 -9.77 -1.85
CA ARG A 22 8.13 -10.86 -0.92
C ARG A 22 8.02 -10.42 0.54
N VAL A 23 7.40 -11.25 1.37
CA VAL A 23 7.59 -11.26 2.83
C VAL A 23 7.90 -12.66 3.34
N LEU A 24 8.77 -12.70 4.35
CA LEU A 24 9.03 -13.88 5.18
C LEU A 24 8.21 -13.79 6.48
N VAL A 25 7.37 -14.81 6.63
CA VAL A 25 6.69 -15.42 7.79
C VAL A 25 7.14 -14.98 9.18
N LEU A 26 6.17 -14.66 10.06
CA LEU A 26 6.05 -15.31 11.38
C LEU A 26 4.57 -15.47 11.77
N SER A 27 4.24 -16.73 12.06
CA SER A 27 2.95 -17.33 12.42
C SER A 27 2.49 -17.02 13.84
N ASP A 28 1.17 -16.87 14.05
CA ASP A 28 0.47 -17.80 14.95
C ASP A 28 -1.05 -17.82 14.72
N LYS A 29 -1.57 -19.04 14.78
CA LYS A 29 -2.91 -19.48 14.34
C LYS A 29 -4.03 -19.07 15.30
N SER A 30 -5.23 -18.97 14.70
CA SER A 30 -6.58 -19.19 15.26
C SER A 30 -7.41 -17.91 15.42
N PHE A 31 -8.35 -17.63 14.50
CA PHE A 31 -9.78 -17.80 14.76
C PHE A 31 -10.63 -17.59 13.49
N GLU A 32 -11.63 -18.45 13.31
CA GLU A 32 -12.35 -18.75 12.07
C GLU A 32 -13.43 -17.72 11.67
N ASN A 33 -13.65 -17.58 10.35
CA ASN A 33 -14.82 -17.03 9.64
C ASN A 33 -15.21 -15.54 9.83
N SER A 34 -14.70 -14.66 8.95
CA SER A 34 -15.52 -13.61 8.30
C SER A 34 -14.80 -12.85 7.17
N PRO A 35 -15.40 -12.70 5.97
CA PRO A 35 -14.92 -11.83 4.91
C PRO A 35 -15.48 -10.39 4.99
N ALA A 36 -16.11 -10.01 6.11
CA ALA A 36 -16.72 -8.70 6.28
C ALA A 36 -15.82 -7.77 7.11
N LEU A 37 -15.60 -6.55 6.61
CA LEU A 37 -14.92 -5.49 7.36
C LEU A 37 -15.59 -5.30 8.73
N PRO A 38 -14.85 -5.37 9.86
CA PRO A 38 -15.42 -5.19 11.18
C PRO A 38 -16.04 -3.78 11.31
N THR A 39 -17.00 -3.64 12.23
CA THR A 39 -17.60 -2.34 12.51
C THR A 39 -16.57 -1.40 13.13
N PRO A 40 -16.50 -0.15 12.68
CA PRO A 40 -15.39 0.74 13.04
C PRO A 40 -15.49 1.27 14.47
N PRO A 41 -14.36 1.53 15.15
CA PRO A 41 -14.34 2.30 16.39
C PRO A 41 -14.88 3.72 16.17
N SER A 42 -15.38 4.35 17.24
CA SER A 42 -15.93 5.72 17.22
C SER A 42 -14.88 6.80 16.95
N TYR A 43 -13.60 6.52 17.23
CA TYR A 43 -12.49 7.42 16.94
C TYR A 43 -11.89 7.12 15.57
N PHE A 44 -11.92 8.13 14.69
CA PHE A 44 -11.31 8.05 13.38
C PHE A 44 -9.93 8.69 13.42
N PRO A 45 -8.85 7.97 13.06
CA PRO A 45 -7.53 8.57 13.00
C PRO A 45 -7.56 9.69 11.96
N PRO A 46 -6.90 10.83 12.23
CA PRO A 46 -6.78 11.87 11.23
C PRO A 46 -6.13 11.33 9.95
N VAL A 47 -6.45 11.93 8.82
CA VAL A 47 -5.85 11.58 7.54
C VAL A 47 -4.74 12.57 7.24
N HIS A 48 -3.61 12.10 6.75
CA HIS A 48 -2.53 13.00 6.36
C HIS A 48 -2.75 13.61 4.97
N ARG A 49 -3.34 12.85 4.05
CA ARG A 49 -3.61 13.27 2.67
C ARG A 49 -4.73 12.43 2.07
N SER A 50 -5.45 12.98 1.10
CA SER A 50 -6.49 12.26 0.37
C SER A 50 -6.74 12.85 -1.02
N THR A 51 -7.21 12.03 -1.94
CA THR A 51 -7.73 12.37 -3.28
C THR A 51 -9.22 12.04 -3.35
N ALA A 52 -9.82 11.75 -4.51
CA ALA A 52 -11.24 11.38 -4.57
C ALA A 52 -11.47 10.00 -3.94
N ARG A 53 -10.67 9.01 -4.33
CA ARG A 53 -10.87 7.58 -4.01
C ARG A 53 -9.69 6.95 -3.26
N TRP A 54 -8.67 7.73 -2.87
CA TRP A 54 -7.55 7.27 -2.04
C TRP A 54 -7.30 8.17 -0.81
N VAL A 55 -6.70 7.58 0.25
CA VAL A 55 -6.39 8.27 1.52
C VAL A 55 -5.15 7.70 2.21
N CYS A 56 -4.29 8.57 2.75
CA CYS A 56 -3.22 8.20 3.68
C CYS A 56 -3.72 8.37 5.12
N VAL A 57 -3.93 7.25 5.83
CA VAL A 57 -4.40 7.25 7.22
C VAL A 57 -3.25 7.42 8.21
N GLN A 58 -3.47 8.16 9.29
CA GLN A 58 -2.55 8.16 10.43
C GLN A 58 -2.57 6.82 11.16
N GLY A 59 -1.46 6.49 11.81
CA GLY A 59 -1.32 5.23 12.54
C GLY A 59 -1.12 4.01 11.65
N CYS A 60 -0.92 4.17 10.33
CA CYS A 60 -0.52 3.06 9.44
C CYS A 60 1.00 2.89 9.43
N GLY A 61 1.76 3.77 8.79
CA GLY A 61 3.22 3.69 8.77
C GLY A 61 3.84 2.57 7.91
N ALA A 62 3.05 1.74 7.21
CA ALA A 62 3.57 0.63 6.39
C ALA A 62 4.62 1.10 5.36
N CYS A 63 4.37 2.23 4.69
CA CYS A 63 5.33 2.83 3.74
C CYS A 63 6.68 3.26 4.37
N CYS A 64 6.79 3.32 5.70
CA CYS A 64 8.04 3.61 6.41
C CYS A 64 8.90 2.36 6.66
N ARG A 65 8.38 1.15 6.40
CA ARG A 65 9.21 -0.04 6.18
C ARG A 65 9.86 0.10 4.81
N LEU A 66 11.10 0.57 4.79
CA LEU A 66 11.84 0.81 3.56
C LEU A 66 12.53 -0.48 3.08
N ALA A 67 13.23 -1.17 3.98
CA ALA A 67 13.78 -2.51 3.76
C ALA A 67 14.45 -2.73 2.37
N PRO A 68 15.52 -1.98 2.02
CA PRO A 68 16.13 -2.07 0.68
C PRO A 68 16.57 -3.48 0.26
N VAL A 69 16.93 -4.35 1.22
CA VAL A 69 17.28 -5.76 0.93
C VAL A 69 16.09 -6.54 0.34
N GLU A 70 14.87 -6.18 0.74
CA GLU A 70 13.62 -6.79 0.27
C GLU A 70 13.13 -6.16 -1.06
N ARG A 71 13.78 -5.07 -1.52
CA ARG A 71 13.38 -4.29 -2.69
C ARG A 71 14.53 -4.16 -3.69
N PRO A 72 14.88 -5.23 -4.44
CA PRO A 72 15.91 -5.14 -5.48
C PRO A 72 15.48 -4.17 -6.60
N GLY A 73 16.46 -3.52 -7.25
CA GLY A 73 16.20 -2.65 -8.40
C GLY A 73 15.73 -1.24 -8.02
N LEU A 74 16.05 -0.73 -6.83
CA LEU A 74 15.78 0.68 -6.45
C LEU A 74 16.45 1.65 -7.43
N GLU A 75 17.63 1.29 -7.93
CA GLU A 75 18.41 2.02 -8.92
C GLU A 75 17.73 2.16 -10.29
N GLU A 76 16.68 1.38 -10.58
CA GLU A 76 15.94 1.47 -11.85
C GLU A 76 14.97 2.65 -11.88
N TRP A 77 14.56 3.18 -10.72
CA TRP A 77 13.54 4.21 -10.61
C TRP A 77 13.87 5.33 -9.61
N LEU A 78 14.97 5.22 -8.87
CA LEU A 78 15.55 6.32 -8.08
C LEU A 78 16.80 6.87 -8.77
N SER A 79 16.94 8.19 -8.79
CA SER A 79 18.22 8.82 -9.13
C SER A 79 19.29 8.47 -8.09
N THR A 80 20.57 8.64 -8.44
CA THR A 80 21.69 8.39 -7.52
C THR A 80 21.55 9.17 -6.21
N ASP A 81 21.16 10.45 -6.28
CA ASP A 81 20.97 11.31 -5.10
C ASP A 81 19.77 10.84 -4.25
N GLU A 82 18.67 10.41 -4.89
CA GLU A 82 17.52 9.85 -4.19
C GLU A 82 17.83 8.50 -3.53
N LEU A 83 18.65 7.67 -4.18
CA LEU A 83 19.07 6.38 -3.65
C LEU A 83 19.99 6.56 -2.43
N GLU A 84 20.94 7.50 -2.50
CA GLU A 84 21.77 7.87 -1.33
C GLU A 84 20.90 8.39 -0.18
N GLN A 85 19.95 9.28 -0.49
CA GLN A 85 18.99 9.77 0.51
C GLN A 85 18.17 8.62 1.10
N TYR A 86 17.66 7.72 0.28
CA TYR A 86 16.89 6.54 0.70
C TYR A 86 17.70 5.71 1.71
N HIS A 87 18.93 5.32 1.36
CA HIS A 87 19.79 4.53 2.25
C HIS A 87 20.13 5.27 3.55
N SER A 88 20.33 6.59 3.51
CA SER A 88 20.61 7.40 4.72
C SER A 88 19.47 7.42 5.74
N MET A 89 18.24 7.11 5.29
CA MET A 89 17.04 7.10 6.10
C MET A 89 16.74 5.73 6.71
N VAL A 90 17.40 4.66 6.26
CA VAL A 90 17.12 3.27 6.66
C VAL A 90 17.97 2.87 7.88
N LEU A 91 17.31 2.37 8.92
CA LEU A 91 17.96 1.76 10.08
C LEU A 91 18.29 0.27 9.80
N PRO A 92 19.14 -0.39 10.62
CA PRO A 92 19.52 -1.79 10.40
C PRO A 92 18.34 -2.78 10.40
N ASP A 93 17.26 -2.46 11.10
CA ASP A 93 16.03 -3.23 11.10
C ASP A 93 15.18 -3.01 9.83
N GLY A 94 15.61 -2.11 8.93
CA GLY A 94 14.99 -1.72 7.67
C GLY A 94 13.86 -0.69 7.80
N TRP A 95 13.60 -0.17 8.99
CA TRP A 95 12.65 0.92 9.20
C TRP A 95 13.27 2.29 8.92
N CYS A 96 12.44 3.23 8.50
CA CYS A 96 12.85 4.62 8.34
C CYS A 96 13.12 5.27 9.71
N ARG A 97 14.29 5.88 9.88
CA ARG A 97 14.71 6.61 11.10
C ARG A 97 13.79 7.75 11.51
N HIS A 98 12.93 8.21 10.60
CA HIS A 98 11.97 9.30 10.86
C HIS A 98 10.58 8.78 11.26
N PHE A 99 10.37 7.47 11.27
CA PHE A 99 9.14 6.87 11.75
C PHE A 99 9.22 6.67 13.26
N ASP A 100 8.36 7.39 13.99
CA ASP A 100 8.12 7.15 15.40
C ASP A 100 7.20 5.92 15.51
N GLN A 101 7.75 4.80 15.98
CA GLN A 101 7.02 3.53 16.08
C GLN A 101 5.96 3.55 17.19
N ASP A 102 6.19 4.31 18.28
CA ASP A 102 5.26 4.41 19.40
C ASP A 102 4.06 5.28 19.01
N ALA A 103 4.32 6.46 18.45
CA ALA A 103 3.28 7.36 17.99
C ALA A 103 2.69 6.95 16.63
N ARG A 104 3.36 6.04 15.91
CA ARG A 104 3.01 5.58 14.56
C ARG A 104 2.88 6.71 13.54
N THR A 105 3.83 7.65 13.57
CA THR A 105 3.83 8.85 12.72
C THR A 105 5.19 9.12 12.10
N CYS A 106 5.19 9.71 10.91
CA CYS A 106 6.42 10.19 10.28
C CYS A 106 6.73 11.61 10.77
N THR A 107 7.87 11.78 11.44
CA THR A 107 8.32 13.06 12.03
C THR A 107 8.69 14.13 11.00
N ILE A 108 8.84 13.73 9.73
CA ILE A 108 9.13 14.63 8.61
C ILE A 108 8.02 14.63 7.55
N PHE A 109 6.77 14.31 7.91
CA PHE A 109 5.69 14.07 6.94
C PHE A 109 5.59 15.13 5.82
N GLU A 110 5.63 16.42 6.18
CA GLU A 110 5.57 17.54 5.25
C GLU A 110 6.85 17.72 4.40
N ARG A 111 7.99 17.27 4.92
CA ARG A 111 9.32 17.38 4.30
C ARG A 111 9.80 16.06 3.70
N ARG A 112 8.89 15.09 3.50
CA ARG A 112 9.25 13.78 2.93
C ARG A 112 9.93 13.94 1.56
N PRO A 113 10.93 13.10 1.26
CA PRO A 113 11.52 13.06 -0.07
C PRO A 113 10.49 12.58 -1.09
N ARG A 114 10.77 12.83 -2.37
CA ARG A 114 9.86 12.56 -3.47
C ARG A 114 9.36 11.11 -3.49
N PHE A 115 10.26 10.14 -3.36
CA PHE A 115 9.96 8.71 -3.35
C PHE A 115 9.06 8.25 -2.17
N CYS A 116 8.88 9.07 -1.13
CA CYS A 116 7.95 8.77 -0.03
C CYS A 116 6.56 9.37 -0.24
N ARG A 117 6.31 10.11 -1.32
CA ARG A 117 5.05 10.85 -1.54
C ARG A 117 4.12 10.08 -2.47
N ALA A 118 2.97 9.69 -1.93
CA ALA A 118 1.84 9.23 -2.72
C ALA A 118 1.08 10.43 -3.31
N GLU A 119 1.59 10.91 -4.43
CA GLU A 119 1.04 12.02 -5.21
C GLU A 119 0.96 11.62 -6.70
N PRO A 120 -0.07 12.04 -7.46
CA PRO A 120 -0.23 11.64 -8.85
C PRO A 120 0.99 11.94 -9.72
N ALA A 121 1.59 13.12 -9.56
CA ALA A 121 2.78 13.51 -10.30
C ALA A 121 4.00 12.61 -10.01
N VAL A 122 4.16 12.20 -8.75
CA VAL A 122 5.24 11.29 -8.35
C VAL A 122 5.03 9.90 -8.94
N PHE A 123 3.80 9.39 -8.88
CA PHE A 123 3.46 8.06 -9.39
C PHE A 123 3.55 7.98 -10.91
N ARG A 124 3.19 9.06 -11.62
CA ARG A 124 3.44 9.17 -13.06
C ARG A 124 4.94 9.08 -13.37
N ASP A 125 5.76 9.81 -12.63
CA ASP A 125 7.19 9.86 -12.92
C ASP A 125 7.93 8.58 -12.53
N LEU A 126 7.53 7.91 -11.43
CA LEU A 126 8.19 6.70 -10.93
C LEU A 126 7.65 5.40 -11.55
N TYR A 127 6.34 5.35 -11.84
CA TYR A 127 5.65 4.11 -12.22
C TYR A 127 4.93 4.22 -13.58
N GLY A 128 4.93 5.38 -14.23
CA GLY A 128 4.20 5.60 -15.47
C GLY A 128 2.67 5.59 -15.30
N VAL A 129 2.17 5.73 -14.07
CA VAL A 129 0.74 5.67 -13.74
C VAL A 129 0.07 7.00 -14.07
N GLY A 130 -1.01 6.95 -14.88
CA GLY A 130 -1.83 8.11 -15.21
C GLY A 130 -2.53 8.70 -13.99
N GLU A 131 -2.92 9.98 -14.05
CA GLU A 131 -3.63 10.62 -12.94
C GLU A 131 -5.01 9.98 -12.70
N GLU A 132 -5.63 9.44 -13.75
CA GLU A 132 -6.89 8.72 -13.70
C GLU A 132 -6.79 7.37 -12.97
N ASP A 133 -5.63 6.72 -13.03
CA ASP A 133 -5.39 5.39 -12.46
C ASP A 133 -4.73 5.48 -11.07
N PHE A 134 -4.26 6.67 -10.68
CA PHE A 134 -3.53 6.89 -9.43
C PHE A 134 -4.28 6.37 -8.19
N ASP A 135 -5.58 6.63 -8.07
CA ASP A 135 -6.32 6.26 -6.86
C ASP A 135 -6.51 4.74 -6.72
N GLU A 136 -6.65 4.01 -7.83
CA GLU A 136 -6.72 2.54 -7.83
C GLU A 136 -5.36 1.95 -7.49
N PHE A 137 -4.33 2.37 -8.23
CA PHE A 137 -2.97 1.89 -8.05
C PHE A 137 -2.41 2.21 -6.65
N ALA A 138 -2.62 3.42 -6.13
CA ALA A 138 -2.16 3.80 -4.80
C ALA A 138 -2.90 3.04 -3.68
N ARG A 139 -4.14 2.60 -3.90
CA ARG A 139 -4.84 1.72 -2.95
C ARG A 139 -4.24 0.33 -2.94
N GLU A 140 -4.05 -0.27 -4.11
CA GLU A 140 -3.41 -1.58 -4.27
C GLU A 140 -2.04 -1.62 -3.58
N CYS A 141 -1.14 -0.70 -3.94
CA CYS A 141 0.19 -0.64 -3.33
C CYS A 141 0.14 -0.42 -1.80
N CYS A 142 -0.81 0.35 -1.29
CA CYS A 142 -0.94 0.54 0.15
C CYS A 142 -1.45 -0.72 0.85
N MET A 143 -2.40 -1.44 0.25
CA MET A 143 -2.95 -2.67 0.84
C MET A 143 -1.92 -3.79 0.87
N GLU A 144 -1.23 -4.04 -0.24
CA GLU A 144 -0.14 -5.02 -0.33
C GLU A 144 0.94 -4.71 0.71
N GLN A 145 1.42 -3.46 0.75
CA GLN A 145 2.45 -3.06 1.72
C GLN A 145 1.99 -3.17 3.18
N ILE A 146 0.71 -2.98 3.47
CA ILE A 146 0.16 -3.17 4.81
C ILE A 146 0.14 -4.67 5.18
N VAL A 147 -0.31 -5.52 4.27
CA VAL A 147 -0.28 -6.99 4.46
C VAL A 147 1.14 -7.45 4.72
N ASP A 148 2.08 -6.98 3.90
CA ASP A 148 3.49 -7.32 4.00
C ASP A 148 4.10 -6.95 5.37
N VAL A 149 3.78 -5.75 5.87
CA VAL A 149 4.38 -5.23 7.11
C VAL A 149 3.70 -5.77 8.36
N TYR A 150 2.38 -5.96 8.33
CA TYR A 150 1.57 -6.26 9.50
C TYR A 150 0.96 -7.67 9.50
N GLY A 151 1.31 -8.50 8.52
CA GLY A 151 1.02 -9.93 8.53
C GLY A 151 -0.42 -10.29 8.16
N GLY A 152 -1.12 -9.45 7.40
CA GLY A 152 -2.42 -9.84 6.83
C GLY A 152 -3.48 -8.75 6.73
N VAL A 153 -4.59 -9.12 6.09
CA VAL A 153 -5.75 -8.25 5.83
C VAL A 153 -6.58 -7.92 7.07
N LEU A 154 -6.36 -8.65 8.17
CA LEU A 154 -7.05 -8.43 9.46
C LEU A 154 -6.27 -7.51 10.41
N SER A 155 -5.14 -6.97 9.98
CA SER A 155 -4.37 -5.99 10.75
C SER A 155 -5.20 -4.73 11.01
N ASP A 156 -4.96 -4.08 12.15
CA ASP A 156 -5.64 -2.83 12.53
C ASP A 156 -5.41 -1.72 11.48
N GLU A 157 -4.24 -1.72 10.86
CA GLU A 157 -3.83 -0.81 9.80
C GLU A 157 -4.65 -1.02 8.53
N MET A 158 -4.84 -2.29 8.13
CA MET A 158 -5.67 -2.62 6.98
C MET A 158 -7.12 -2.22 7.23
N ILE A 159 -7.66 -2.60 8.40
CA ILE A 159 -9.04 -2.29 8.77
C ILE A 159 -9.26 -0.77 8.74
N ARG A 160 -8.37 0.01 9.36
CA ARG A 160 -8.46 1.49 9.36
C ARG A 160 -8.39 2.06 7.95
N PHE A 161 -7.47 1.55 7.12
CA PHE A 161 -7.28 2.01 5.74
C PHE A 161 -8.52 1.71 4.88
N ALA A 162 -8.99 0.47 4.85
CA ALA A 162 -10.16 0.04 4.10
C ALA A 162 -11.42 0.80 4.53
N GLN A 163 -11.64 0.96 5.84
CA GLN A 163 -12.75 1.75 6.36
C GLN A 163 -12.67 3.23 5.95
N ALA A 164 -11.46 3.83 5.94
CA ALA A 164 -11.29 5.23 5.53
C ALA A 164 -11.64 5.45 4.07
N ILE A 165 -11.30 4.48 3.19
CA ILE A 165 -11.69 4.52 1.78
C ILE A 165 -13.20 4.40 1.63
N VAL A 166 -13.81 3.36 2.22
CA VAL A 166 -15.25 3.10 2.08
C VAL A 166 -16.10 4.21 2.69
N ARG A 167 -15.67 4.87 3.77
CA ARG A 167 -16.39 6.03 4.30
C ARG A 167 -16.33 7.22 3.36
N ARG A 168 -15.20 7.41 2.69
CA ARG A 168 -15.01 8.52 1.76
C ARG A 168 -15.84 8.34 0.51
N ASP A 169 -15.84 7.13 -0.03
CA ASP A 169 -16.66 6.73 -1.17
C ASP A 169 -17.30 5.37 -0.89
N PRO A 170 -18.56 5.35 -0.39
CA PRO A 170 -19.27 4.10 -0.09
C PRO A 170 -19.46 3.19 -1.29
N SER A 171 -19.39 3.72 -2.52
CA SER A 171 -19.49 2.91 -3.74
C SER A 171 -18.30 1.97 -3.93
N LEU A 172 -17.18 2.24 -3.26
CA LEU A 172 -15.97 1.41 -3.31
C LEU A 172 -16.05 0.13 -2.48
N ARG A 173 -17.07 -0.04 -1.63
CA ARG A 173 -17.14 -1.21 -0.72
C ARG A 173 -16.93 -2.55 -1.43
N PRO A 174 -17.63 -2.89 -2.54
CA PRO A 174 -17.45 -4.18 -3.18
C PRO A 174 -16.04 -4.36 -3.74
N GLU A 175 -15.46 -3.29 -4.28
CA GLU A 175 -14.09 -3.29 -4.82
C GLU A 175 -13.07 -3.57 -3.72
N ILE A 176 -13.20 -2.88 -2.57
CA ILE A 176 -12.33 -3.06 -1.40
C ILE A 176 -12.48 -4.47 -0.80
N GLU A 177 -13.70 -4.98 -0.67
CA GLU A 177 -13.95 -6.34 -0.17
C GLU A 177 -13.34 -7.40 -1.11
N ASN A 178 -13.42 -7.21 -2.43
CA ASN A 178 -12.77 -8.11 -3.39
C ASN A 178 -11.23 -8.07 -3.28
N MET A 179 -10.63 -6.88 -3.14
CA MET A 179 -9.18 -6.74 -2.96
C MET A 179 -8.70 -7.46 -1.69
N LEU A 180 -9.43 -7.32 -0.58
CA LEU A 180 -9.10 -8.01 0.68
C LEU A 180 -9.20 -9.53 0.54
N GLN A 181 -10.19 -10.04 -0.18
CA GLN A 181 -10.33 -11.47 -0.45
C GLN A 181 -9.17 -11.99 -1.31
N GLN A 182 -8.78 -11.25 -2.35
CA GLN A 182 -7.65 -11.62 -3.20
C GLN A 182 -6.35 -11.69 -2.40
N LEU A 183 -6.03 -10.65 -1.62
CA LEU A 183 -4.83 -10.61 -0.77
C LEU A 183 -4.81 -11.72 0.28
N ALA A 184 -5.98 -12.05 0.86
CA ALA A 184 -6.10 -13.16 1.80
C ALA A 184 -5.82 -14.51 1.12
N GLN A 185 -6.29 -14.71 -0.12
CA GLN A 185 -6.04 -15.93 -0.87
C GLN A 185 -4.57 -16.06 -1.27
N GLU A 186 -3.95 -14.98 -1.75
CA GLU A 186 -2.53 -14.96 -2.11
C GLU A 186 -1.63 -15.33 -0.93
N ALA A 187 -1.95 -14.85 0.28
CA ALA A 187 -1.22 -15.22 1.49
C ALA A 187 -1.31 -16.73 1.83
N VAL A 188 -2.47 -17.37 1.60
CA VAL A 188 -2.63 -18.82 1.78
C VAL A 188 -1.82 -19.59 0.74
N ASP A 189 -1.90 -19.17 -0.53
CA ASP A 189 -1.20 -19.82 -1.64
C ASP A 189 0.34 -19.72 -1.52
N GLU A 190 0.85 -18.71 -0.82
CA GLU A 190 2.28 -18.57 -0.50
C GLU A 190 2.72 -19.44 0.69
N GLU A 191 1.87 -19.65 1.70
CA GLU A 191 2.16 -20.55 2.82
C GLU A 191 2.22 -22.02 2.40
N GLU A 192 1.45 -22.41 1.38
CA GLU A 192 1.42 -23.78 0.87
C GLU A 192 2.58 -24.13 -0.08
N ARG A 193 3.45 -23.18 -0.43
CA ARG A 193 4.51 -23.33 -1.44
C ARG A 193 5.89 -23.58 -0.86
#